data_AF-A0A852Y9E0-F1
#
_entry.id   AF-A0A852Y9E0-F1
#
_cell.length_a   1.000
_cell.length_b   1.000
_cell.length_c   1.000
_cell.angle_alpha   90.00
_cell.angle_beta   90.00
_cell.angle_gamma   90.00
#
_symmetry.space_group_name_H-M   'P 1'
#
loop_
_entity.id
_entity.type
_entity.pdbx_description
1 polymer ?
#
loop_
_entity_poly.entity_id
_entity_poly.type
_entity_poly.pdbx_seq_one_letter_code
_entity_poly.pdbx_strand_id
1 'polypeptide(L)'
;MFVIEDELHAEEFGRYESRDEAMDALRVLAASPWDREPNMAPCSGWARCGRDYELVEYDASSVTQQELSRRTVLTVSAQGARWL
;
A
#
# COMPACT_ATOMS: atom_id res chain seq x y z
N MET A 1 -7.72 12.70 3.72
CA MET A 1 -6.37 12.33 3.24
C MET A 1 -6.30 10.82 3.19
N PHE A 2 -5.63 10.25 2.19
CA PHE A 2 -5.44 8.81 2.05
C PHE A 2 -3.95 8.48 2.02
N VAL A 3 -3.55 7.37 2.63
CA VAL A 3 -2.17 6.89 2.68
C VAL A 3 -2.16 5.44 2.25
N ILE A 4 -1.16 5.05 1.46
CA ILE A 4 -0.87 3.65 1.17
C ILE A 4 0.28 3.21 2.09
N GLU A 5 0.03 2.19 2.90
CA GLU A 5 1.03 1.58 3.79
C GLU A 5 1.23 0.11 3.40
N ASP A 6 2.44 -0.41 3.61
CA ASP A 6 2.69 -1.85 3.64
C ASP A 6 2.71 -2.31 5.11
N GLU A 7 1.67 -3.06 5.49
CA GLU A 7 1.48 -3.52 6.88
C GLU A 7 2.63 -4.40 7.35
N LEU A 8 3.16 -5.25 6.46
CA LEU A 8 4.19 -6.23 6.79
C LEU A 8 5.54 -5.60 7.12
N HIS A 9 5.81 -4.41 6.58
CA HIS A 9 7.11 -3.75 6.66
C HIS A 9 7.07 -2.34 7.26
N ALA A 10 5.88 -1.85 7.65
CA ALA A 10 5.64 -0.51 8.17
C ALA A 10 6.21 0.59 7.25
N GLU A 11 6.04 0.42 5.93
CA GLU A 11 6.56 1.33 4.91
C GLU A 11 5.41 2.12 4.26
N GLU A 12 5.60 3.44 4.09
CA GLU A 12 4.63 4.32 3.43
C GLU A 12 4.96 4.45 1.94
N PHE A 13 3.98 4.21 1.07
CA PHE A 13 4.14 4.25 -0.39
C PHE A 13 3.62 5.54 -1.03
N GLY A 14 2.86 6.34 -0.29
CA GLY A 14 2.40 7.64 -0.76
C GLY A 14 1.23 8.18 0.03
N ARG A 15 1.02 9.50 -0.11
CA ARG A 15 -0.11 10.25 0.45
C ARG A 15 -0.88 10.90 -0.68
N TYR A 16 -2.19 10.87 -0.59
CA TYR A 16 -3.13 11.27 -1.64
C TYR A 16 -4.26 12.10 -1.06
N GLU A 17 -4.77 13.04 -1.86
CA GLU A 17 -5.86 13.92 -1.44
C GLU A 17 -7.21 13.23 -1.60
N SER A 18 -7.31 12.31 -2.56
CA SER A 18 -8.54 11.56 -2.83
C SER A 18 -8.34 10.04 -2.81
N ARG A 19 -9.44 9.33 -2.58
CA ARG A 19 -9.48 7.86 -2.67
C ARG A 19 -9.14 7.39 -4.08
N ASP A 20 -9.60 8.11 -5.11
CA ASP A 20 -9.39 7.72 -6.50
C ASP A 20 -7.91 7.79 -6.89
N GLU A 21 -7.19 8.83 -6.46
CA GLU A 21 -5.74 8.95 -6.65
C GLU A 21 -4.99 7.81 -5.96
N ALA A 22 -5.37 7.46 -4.73
CA ALA A 22 -4.76 6.34 -4.02
C ALA A 22 -5.04 5.00 -4.74
N MET A 23 -6.26 4.81 -5.25
CA MET A 23 -6.61 3.61 -6.03
C MET A 23 -5.86 3.54 -7.36
N ASP A 24 -5.59 4.66 -8.03
CA ASP A 24 -4.75 4.71 -9.23
C ASP A 24 -3.31 4.30 -8.93
N ALA A 25 -2.74 4.77 -7.82
CA ALA A 25 -1.43 4.33 -7.37
C ALA A 25 -1.39 2.82 -7.06
N LEU A 26 -2.40 2.28 -6.39
CA LEU A 26 -2.53 0.83 -6.16
C LEU A 26 -2.61 0.04 -7.48
N ARG A 27 -3.25 0.58 -8.52
CA ARG A 27 -3.27 -0.06 -9.85
C ARG A 27 -1.88 -0.11 -10.48
N VAL A 28 -1.07 0.94 -10.30
CA VAL A 28 0.33 0.95 -10.74
C VAL A 28 1.14 -0.10 -9.98
N LEU A 29 0.97 -0.19 -8.66
CA LEU A 29 1.61 -1.22 -7.83
C LEU A 29 1.20 -2.63 -8.28
N ALA A 30 -0.09 -2.88 -8.51
CA ALA A 30 -0.59 -4.17 -8.98
C ALA A 30 -0.04 -4.58 -10.36
N ALA A 31 0.26 -3.62 -11.23
CA ALA A 31 0.85 -3.86 -12.54
C ALA A 31 2.39 -3.99 -12.51
N SER A 32 3.03 -3.64 -11.40
CA SER A 32 4.49 -3.64 -11.27
C SER A 32 5.03 -5.03 -10.91
N PRO A 33 6.25 -5.40 -11.36
CA PRO A 33 6.86 -6.67 -11.01
C PRO A 33 7.05 -6.82 -9.50
N TRP A 34 6.76 -7.98 -8.95
CA TRP A 34 6.90 -8.27 -7.50
C TRP A 34 8.35 -8.25 -7.02
N ASP A 35 9.30 -8.56 -7.90
CA ASP A 35 10.73 -8.73 -7.64
C ASP A 35 11.56 -7.46 -7.92
N ARG A 36 10.89 -6.32 -8.11
CA ARG A 36 11.53 -5.02 -8.30
C ARG A 36 10.82 -3.98 -7.46
N GLU A 37 11.53 -2.90 -7.14
CA GLU A 37 10.88 -1.71 -6.59
C GLU A 37 9.73 -1.27 -7.52
N PRO A 38 8.58 -0.85 -6.96
CA PRO A 38 8.29 -0.66 -5.53
C PRO A 38 7.86 -1.93 -4.77
N ASN A 39 7.57 -3.03 -5.45
CA ASN A 39 6.97 -4.22 -4.82
C ASN A 39 7.97 -5.17 -4.16
N MET A 40 9.27 -5.08 -4.49
CA MET A 40 10.30 -5.86 -3.82
C MET A 40 10.34 -5.49 -2.34
N ALA A 41 10.04 -6.44 -1.48
CA ALA A 41 10.06 -6.25 -0.03
C ALA A 41 11.47 -5.83 0.45
N PRO A 42 11.58 -5.00 1.51
CA PRO A 42 12.86 -4.48 1.98
C PRO A 42 13.62 -5.50 2.85
N CYS A 43 13.02 -6.64 3.16
CA CYS A 43 13.61 -7.66 4.01
C CYS A 43 14.65 -8.52 3.26
N SER A 44 15.62 -9.07 3.99
CA SER A 44 16.66 -9.95 3.41
C SER A 44 16.09 -11.24 2.77
N GLY A 45 14.87 -11.63 3.16
CA GLY A 45 14.12 -12.77 2.62
C GLY A 45 13.12 -12.41 1.51
N TRP A 46 13.25 -11.24 0.87
CA TRP A 46 12.27 -10.68 -0.07
C TRP A 46 11.77 -11.67 -1.14
N ALA A 47 12.62 -12.59 -1.61
CA ALA A 47 12.27 -13.57 -2.63
C ALA A 47 11.15 -14.54 -2.21
N ARG A 48 10.85 -14.63 -0.90
CA ARG A 48 9.75 -15.41 -0.32
C ARG A 48 8.73 -14.53 0.39
N CYS A 49 8.95 -13.22 0.42
CA CYS A 49 8.05 -12.24 1.00
C CYS A 49 7.13 -11.65 -0.09
N GLY A 50 6.13 -10.89 0.35
CA GLY A 50 5.30 -10.05 -0.48
C GLY A 50 5.10 -8.70 0.19
N ARG A 51 4.09 -7.97 -0.24
CA ARG A 51 3.61 -6.74 0.41
C ARG A 51 2.11 -6.78 0.50
N ASP A 52 1.58 -6.32 1.62
CA ASP A 52 0.15 -6.17 1.84
C ASP A 52 -0.15 -4.68 1.97
N TYR A 53 -0.60 -4.12 0.86
CA TYR A 53 -0.92 -2.71 0.76
C TYR A 53 -2.27 -2.42 1.40
N GLU A 54 -2.24 -1.54 2.38
CA GLU A 54 -3.39 -0.99 3.06
C GLU A 54 -3.70 0.42 2.53
N LEU A 55 -4.98 0.69 2.36
CA LEU A 55 -5.49 2.04 2.17
C LEU A 55 -5.97 2.57 3.52
N VAL A 56 -5.27 3.57 4.03
CA VAL A 56 -5.59 4.23 5.29
C VAL A 56 -6.20 5.60 5.01
N GLU A 57 -7.36 5.88 5.57
CA GLU A 57 -8.06 7.15 5.46
C GLU A 57 -7.91 7.93 6.77
N TYR A 58 -7.53 9.20 6.65
CA TYR A 58 -7.36 10.12 7.77
C TYR A 58 -8.26 11.34 7.65
N ASP A 59 -8.78 11.79 8.79
CA ASP A 59 -9.50 13.05 8.93
C ASP A 59 -8.53 14.24 8.83
N ALA A 60 -8.42 14.78 7.62
CA ALA A 60 -7.57 15.93 7.31
C ALA A 60 -8.11 17.25 7.91
N SER A 61 -9.34 17.28 8.43
CA SER A 61 -9.88 18.47 9.10
C SER A 61 -9.43 18.59 10.57
N SER A 62 -8.90 17.51 11.13
CA SER A 62 -8.41 17.45 12.52
C SER A 62 -6.91 17.73 12.61
N VAL A 63 -6.49 18.49 13.63
CA VAL A 63 -5.06 18.75 13.93
C VAL A 63 -4.31 17.46 14.25
N THR A 64 -5.00 16.46 14.80
CA THR A 64 -4.44 15.17 15.19
C THR A 64 -4.39 14.15 14.05
N GLN A 65 -4.96 14.48 12.87
CA GLN A 65 -5.11 13.57 11.72
C GLN A 65 -5.58 12.17 12.16
N GLN A 66 -6.77 12.11 12.76
CA GLN A 66 -7.31 10.85 13.26
C GLN A 66 -7.53 9.85 12.11
N GLU A 67 -7.10 8.59 12.29
CA GLU A 67 -7.42 7.50 11.37
C GLU A 67 -8.94 7.24 11.40
N LEU A 68 -9.57 7.35 10.23
CA LEU A 68 -10.99 7.08 10.01
C LEU A 68 -11.22 5.64 9.57
N SER A 69 -10.35 5.10 8.72
CA SER A 69 -10.41 3.71 8.30
C SER A 69 -9.07 3.17 7.81
N ARG A 70 -8.91 1.85 7.88
CA ARG A 70 -7.77 1.09 7.34
C ARG A 70 -8.28 -0.20 6.75
N ARG A 71 -7.85 -0.53 5.54
CA ARG A 71 -8.22 -1.76 4.84
C ARG A 71 -7.08 -2.26 3.98
N THR A 72 -6.72 -3.52 4.12
CA THR A 72 -5.89 -4.20 3.13
C THR A 72 -6.66 -4.33 1.83
N VAL A 73 -6.06 -3.86 0.73
CA VAL A 73 -6.73 -3.75 -0.58
C VAL A 73 -5.99 -4.50 -1.69
N LEU A 74 -4.67 -4.67 -1.54
CA LEU A 74 -3.84 -5.30 -2.55
C LEU A 74 -2.71 -6.09 -1.88
N THR A 75 -2.62 -7.39 -2.20
CA THR A 75 -1.44 -8.20 -1.89
C THR A 75 -0.59 -8.33 -3.15
N VAL A 76 0.73 -8.17 -3.06
CA VAL A 76 1.66 -8.51 -4.13
C VAL A 76 2.71 -9.48 -3.61
N SER A 77 2.90 -10.60 -4.29
CA SER A 77 3.93 -11.58 -3.95
C SER A 77 4.48 -12.26 -5.22
N ALA A 78 5.36 -13.26 -5.03
CA ALA A 78 5.79 -14.13 -6.12
C ALA A 78 4.65 -14.88 -6.84
N GLN A 79 3.44 -14.94 -6.26
CA GLN A 79 2.25 -15.50 -6.91
C GLN A 79 1.51 -14.48 -7.80
N GLY A 80 1.96 -13.23 -7.82
CA GLY A 80 1.34 -12.12 -8.54
C GLY A 80 0.58 -11.16 -7.63
N ALA A 81 -0.09 -10.19 -8.26
CA ALA A 81 -0.94 -9.22 -7.58
C ALA A 81 -2.36 -9.75 -7.37
N ARG A 82 -2.93 -9.52 -6.19
CA ARG A 82 -4.28 -9.96 -5.81
C ARG A 82 -5.02 -8.84 -5.08
N TRP A 83 -6.14 -8.43 -5.65
CA TRP A 83 -7.08 -7.48 -5.04
C TRP A 83 -7.98 -8.18 -4.01
N LEU A 84 -8.31 -7.46 -2.93
CA LEU A 84 -9.12 -7.92 -1.80
C LEU A 84 -10.52 -7.29 -1.75
#